data_AF-A0A645AWE1-F1
#
_entry.id   AF-A0A645AWE1-F1
#
_cell.length_a   1.000
_cell.length_b   1.000
_cell.length_c   1.000
_cell.angle_alpha   90.00
_cell.angle_beta   90.00
_cell.angle_gamma   90.00
#
_symmetry.space_group_name_H-M   'P 1'
#
loop_
_entity.id
_entity.type
_entity.pdbx_description
1 polymer ?
#
loop_
_entity_poly.entity_id
_entity_poly.type
_entity_poly.pdbx_seq_one_letter_code
_entity_poly.pdbx_strand_id
1 'polypeptide(L)'
;MIVAKGVNMAKMLNINILGVVENMSYIECPDCNKKIKLFDGEETETFLKDMNLDLLGELPMTREIVEITHNGSEEVSEELENILGSIVEKINEKL
;
A
#
# COMPACT_ATOMS: atom_id res chain seq x y z
N MET A 1 -0.53 15.76 4.71
CA MET A 1 -0.04 14.36 4.69
C MET A 1 1.44 14.27 5.05
N ILE A 2 1.84 13.33 5.92
CA ILE A 2 3.25 13.11 6.30
C ILE A 2 4.07 12.58 5.12
N VAL A 3 3.49 11.71 4.30
CA VAL A 3 4.13 11.09 3.12
C VAL A 3 4.67 12.12 2.12
N ALA A 4 4.01 13.27 1.98
CA ALA A 4 4.45 14.37 1.10
C ALA A 4 5.89 14.82 1.38
N LYS A 5 6.31 14.84 2.65
CA LYS A 5 7.68 15.21 3.02
C LYS A 5 8.70 14.19 2.50
N GLY A 6 8.40 12.90 2.63
CA GLY A 6 9.26 11.83 2.14
C GLY A 6 9.41 11.85 0.62
N VAL A 7 8.29 12.05 -0.10
CA VAL A 7 8.27 12.21 -1.56
C VAL A 7 9.14 13.38 -2.00
N ASN A 8 8.97 14.55 -1.38
CA ASN A 8 9.74 15.73 -1.74
C ASN A 8 11.24 15.55 -1.47
N MET A 9 11.60 14.90 -0.36
CA MET A 9 13.01 14.58 -0.05
C MET A 9 13.62 13.64 -1.11
N ALA A 10 12.90 12.58 -1.50
CA ALA A 10 13.35 11.68 -2.55
C ALA A 10 13.52 12.39 -3.90
N LYS A 11 12.57 13.27 -4.28
CA LYS A 11 12.68 14.11 -5.47
C LYS A 11 13.90 15.04 -5.43
N MET A 12 14.18 15.68 -4.28
CA MET A 12 15.35 16.54 -4.11
C MET A 12 16.68 15.79 -4.28
N LEU A 13 16.70 14.51 -3.95
CA LEU A 13 17.86 13.63 -4.12
C LEU A 13 17.93 12.99 -5.53
N ASN A 14 17.04 13.36 -6.45
CA ASN A 14 16.87 12.76 -7.77
C ASN A 14 16.64 11.24 -7.72
N ILE A 15 15.96 10.76 -6.69
CA ILE A 15 15.56 9.35 -6.57
C ILE A 15 14.30 9.13 -7.40
N ASN A 16 14.31 8.11 -8.25
CA ASN A 16 13.12 7.68 -8.98
C ASN A 16 12.12 7.02 -8.00
N ILE A 17 10.92 7.60 -7.88
CA ILE A 17 9.87 7.09 -7.01
C ILE A 17 8.92 6.27 -7.88
N LEU A 18 8.93 4.94 -7.70
CA LEU A 18 8.09 4.03 -8.49
C LEU A 18 6.59 4.18 -8.15
N GLY A 19 6.27 4.57 -6.93
CA GLY A 19 4.90 4.79 -6.48
C GLY A 19 4.81 4.72 -4.95
N VAL A 20 3.59 4.58 -4.45
CA VAL A 20 3.31 4.42 -3.02
C VAL A 20 2.44 3.20 -2.76
N VAL A 21 2.59 2.62 -1.58
CA VAL A 21 1.70 1.58 -1.05
C VAL A 21 0.99 2.16 0.16
N GLU A 22 -0.34 2.06 0.19
CA GLU A 22 -1.13 2.52 1.33
C GLU A 22 -1.28 1.37 2.34
N ASN A 23 -0.61 1.51 3.49
CA ASN A 23 -0.76 0.55 4.58
C ASN A 23 -2.00 0.88 5.42
N MET A 24 -2.67 -0.16 5.95
CA MET A 24 -3.91 -0.03 6.75
C MET A 24 -5.02 0.74 6.00
N SER A 25 -5.23 0.46 4.71
CA SER A 25 -6.26 1.16 3.90
C SER A 25 -7.69 0.79 4.32
N TYR A 26 -7.91 -0.46 4.72
CA TYR A 26 -9.23 -0.99 5.08
C TYR A 26 -9.16 -2.11 6.12
N ILE A 27 -10.28 -2.36 6.76
CA ILE A 27 -10.54 -3.59 7.54
C ILE A 27 -11.54 -4.43 6.76
N GLU A 28 -11.34 -5.75 6.72
CA GLU A 28 -12.30 -6.68 6.16
C GLU A 28 -13.20 -7.24 7.27
N CYS A 29 -14.52 -7.17 7.07
CA CYS A 29 -15.46 -7.74 8.01
C CYS A 29 -15.39 -9.29 7.94
N PRO A 30 -15.05 -9.98 9.04
CA PRO A 30 -14.87 -11.44 9.02
C PRO A 30 -16.17 -12.21 8.76
N ASP A 31 -17.33 -11.56 8.92
CA ASP A 31 -18.64 -12.21 8.78
C ASP A 31 -19.25 -12.02 7.39
N CYS A 32 -18.87 -10.97 6.66
CA CYS A 32 -19.50 -10.63 5.37
C CYS A 32 -18.52 -10.17 4.27
N ASN A 33 -17.21 -10.21 4.51
CA ASN A 33 -16.13 -9.84 3.58
C ASN A 33 -16.24 -8.41 3.02
N LYS A 34 -17.04 -7.56 3.68
CA LYS A 34 -17.14 -6.15 3.31
C LYS A 34 -15.84 -5.45 3.69
N LYS A 35 -15.19 -4.82 2.71
CA LYS A 35 -14.08 -3.89 2.95
C LYS A 35 -14.60 -2.58 3.49
N ILE A 36 -14.17 -2.24 4.70
CA ILE A 36 -14.49 -1.01 5.41
C ILE A 36 -13.24 -0.13 5.35
N LYS A 37 -13.28 0.92 4.52
CA LYS A 37 -12.19 1.88 4.40
C LYS A 37 -12.00 2.61 5.73
N LEU A 38 -10.74 2.76 6.17
CA LEU A 38 -10.42 3.50 7.40
C LEU A 38 -10.51 5.02 7.21
N PHE A 39 -10.27 5.47 5.97
CA PHE A 39 -10.30 6.88 5.58
C PHE A 39 -11.03 7.02 4.25
N ASP A 40 -11.68 8.17 4.04
CA ASP A 40 -12.28 8.51 2.76
C ASP A 40 -11.14 8.85 1.77
N GLY A 41 -11.07 8.11 0.66
CA GLY A 41 -9.93 8.12 -0.26
C GLY A 41 -9.71 9.43 -1.06
N GLU A 42 -10.56 10.44 -0.90
CA GLU A 42 -10.47 11.71 -1.66
C GLU A 42 -9.15 12.45 -1.40
N GLU A 43 -8.64 12.43 -0.17
CA GLU A 43 -7.35 13.07 0.16
C GLU A 43 -6.17 12.33 -0.48
N THR A 44 -6.22 10.98 -0.50
CA THR A 44 -5.17 10.15 -1.09
C THR A 44 -5.13 10.29 -2.61
N GLU A 45 -6.27 10.24 -3.29
CA GLU A 45 -6.34 10.41 -4.75
C GLU A 45 -5.84 11.79 -5.21
N THR A 46 -6.23 12.85 -4.50
CA THR A 46 -5.78 14.21 -4.80
C THR A 46 -4.28 14.34 -4.63
N PHE A 47 -3.74 13.79 -3.53
CA PHE A 47 -2.30 13.79 -3.27
C PHE A 47 -1.48 13.06 -4.33
N LEU A 48 -1.93 11.88 -4.75
CA LEU A 48 -1.26 11.10 -5.80
C LEU A 48 -1.18 11.87 -7.11
N LYS A 49 -2.28 12.53 -7.50
CA LYS A 49 -2.34 13.40 -8.69
C LYS A 49 -1.40 14.59 -8.56
N ASP A 50 -1.47 15.33 -7.44
CA ASP A 50 -0.63 16.51 -7.21
C ASP A 50 0.86 16.17 -7.22
N MET A 51 1.23 15.00 -6.71
CA MET A 51 2.62 14.55 -6.66
C MET A 51 3.08 13.78 -7.90
N ASN A 52 2.19 13.49 -8.86
CA ASN A 52 2.42 12.62 -10.00
C ASN A 52 3.00 11.27 -9.58
N LEU A 53 2.29 10.58 -8.69
CA LEU A 53 2.65 9.27 -8.14
C LEU A 53 1.55 8.25 -8.39
N ASP A 54 1.94 6.99 -8.56
CA ASP A 54 1.02 5.88 -8.70
C ASP A 54 0.78 5.16 -7.38
N LEU A 55 -0.46 4.72 -7.16
CA LEU A 55 -0.79 3.79 -6.09
C LEU A 55 -0.49 2.35 -6.55
N LEU A 56 0.56 1.77 -5.99
CA LEU A 56 0.98 0.41 -6.29
C LEU A 56 0.02 -0.61 -5.65
N GLY A 57 -0.47 -0.33 -4.45
CA GLY A 57 -1.54 -1.12 -3.85
C GLY A 57 -1.92 -0.65 -2.47
N GLU A 58 -2.90 -1.35 -1.91
CA GLU A 58 -3.50 -1.07 -0.62
C GLU A 58 -3.43 -2.33 0.24
N LEU A 59 -2.90 -2.20 1.46
CA LEU A 59 -2.79 -3.30 2.40
C LEU A 59 -3.91 -3.23 3.45
N PRO A 60 -4.57 -4.35 3.77
CA PRO A 60 -5.55 -4.40 4.84
C PRO A 60 -4.90 -4.21 6.21
N MET A 61 -5.69 -3.78 7.19
CA MET A 61 -5.32 -3.86 8.59
C MET A 61 -5.69 -5.25 9.14
N THR A 62 -4.75 -6.19 9.04
CA THR A 62 -4.92 -7.58 9.51
C THR A 62 -3.76 -8.01 10.41
N ARG A 63 -4.01 -9.00 11.28
CA ARG A 63 -2.97 -9.61 12.13
C ARG A 63 -1.88 -10.25 11.29
N GLU A 64 -2.24 -10.82 10.15
CA GLU A 64 -1.30 -11.53 9.29
C GLU A 64 -0.11 -10.66 8.86
N ILE A 65 -0.37 -9.40 8.47
CA ILE A 65 0.67 -8.42 8.12
C ILE A 65 1.60 -8.12 9.31
N VAL A 66 1.06 -8.13 10.54
CA VAL A 66 1.85 -7.95 11.76
C VAL A 66 2.68 -9.19 12.08
N GLU A 67 2.16 -10.38 11.83
CA GLU A 67 2.89 -11.63 12.05
C GLU A 67 4.05 -11.80 11.06
N ILE A 68 3.95 -11.27 9.83
CA ILE A 68 5.07 -11.28 8.87
C ILE A 68 6.33 -10.66 9.48
N THR A 69 6.20 -9.59 10.27
CA THR A 69 7.37 -8.94 10.88
C THR A 69 8.03 -9.76 11.97
N HIS A 70 7.32 -10.73 12.56
CA HIS A 70 7.80 -11.55 13.67
C HIS A 70 8.26 -12.94 13.20
N ASN A 71 7.49 -13.56 12.31
CA ASN A 71 7.64 -14.98 11.94
C ASN A 71 8.10 -15.16 10.48
N GLY A 72 8.32 -14.07 9.74
CA GLY A 72 8.62 -14.12 8.31
C GLY A 72 7.37 -14.31 7.46
N SER A 73 7.55 -14.40 6.14
CA SER A 73 6.46 -14.48 5.17
C SER A 73 6.17 -15.92 4.68
N GLU A 74 6.54 -16.94 5.44
CA GLU A 74 6.37 -18.35 5.04
C GLU A 74 4.93 -18.86 5.23
N GLU A 75 4.16 -18.23 6.12
CA GLU A 75 2.76 -18.57 6.39
C GLU A 75 1.86 -17.34 6.16
N VAL A 76 1.68 -16.98 4.89
CA VAL A 76 0.69 -15.98 4.46
C VAL A 76 -0.48 -16.66 3.75
N SER A 77 -1.66 -16.08 3.91
CA SER A 77 -2.89 -16.49 3.24
C SER A 77 -2.79 -16.23 1.75
N GLU A 78 -3.48 -17.05 0.95
CA GLU A 78 -3.57 -16.85 -0.50
C GLU A 78 -4.08 -15.45 -0.85
N GLU A 79 -4.96 -14.87 -0.02
CA GLU A 79 -5.45 -13.51 -0.24
C GLU A 79 -4.34 -12.46 -0.12
N LEU A 80 -3.53 -12.52 0.95
CA LEU A 80 -2.42 -11.59 1.13
C LEU A 80 -1.33 -11.81 0.08
N GLU A 81 -1.04 -13.07 -0.27
CA GLU A 81 -0.12 -13.38 -1.38
C GLU A 81 -0.57 -12.75 -2.69
N ASN A 82 -1.86 -12.82 -3.03
CA ASN A 82 -2.41 -12.19 -4.22
C ASN A 82 -2.28 -10.67 -4.19
N ILE A 83 -2.53 -10.03 -3.04
CA ILE A 83 -2.35 -8.57 -2.87
C ILE A 83 -0.89 -8.20 -3.08
N LEU A 84 0.04 -8.90 -2.43
CA LEU A 84 1.47 -8.64 -2.55
C LEU A 84 1.98 -8.91 -3.97
N GLY A 85 1.52 -9.99 -4.60
CA GLY A 85 1.83 -10.33 -5.99
C GLY A 85 1.45 -9.21 -6.96
N SER A 86 0.24 -8.67 -6.84
CA SER A 86 -0.21 -7.55 -7.68
C SER A 86 0.64 -6.28 -7.50
N ILE A 87 1.08 -6.01 -6.26
CA ILE A 87 2.00 -4.88 -5.99
C ILE A 87 3.35 -5.12 -6.66
N VAL A 88 3.90 -6.34 -6.55
CA VAL A 88 5.18 -6.72 -7.15
C VAL A 88 5.14 -6.63 -8.67
N GLU A 89 4.05 -7.05 -9.30
CA GLU A 89 3.86 -6.91 -10.76
C GLU A 89 3.94 -5.44 -11.19
N LYS A 90 3.21 -4.55 -10.52
CA LYS A 90 3.25 -3.10 -10.82
C LYS A 90 4.62 -2.47 -10.57
N ILE A 91 5.38 -2.97 -9.59
CA ILE A 91 6.77 -2.54 -9.38
C ILE A 91 7.62 -2.95 -10.57
N ASN A 92 7.50 -4.20 -11.02
CA ASN A 92 8.28 -4.72 -12.15
C ASN A 92 7.98 -4.01 -13.48
N GLU A 93 6.75 -3.55 -13.70
CA GLU A 93 6.39 -2.74 -14.87
C GLU A 93 7.06 -1.35 -14.91
N LYS A 94 7.62 -0.91 -13.78
CA LYS A 94 8.19 0.43 -13.60
C LYS A 94 9.71 0.44 -13.42
N LEU A 95 10.34 -0.73 -13.28
CA LEU A 95 11.79 -0.92 -13.25
C LEU A 95 12.36 -0.93 -14.67
#